data_AF-A0A3D5KPL5-F1
#
_entry.id   AF-A0A3D5KPL5-F1
#
_cell.length_a   1.000
_cell.length_b   1.000
_cell.length_c   1.000
_cell.angle_alpha   90.00
_cell.angle_beta   90.00
_cell.angle_gamma   90.00
#
_symmetry.space_group_name_H-M   'P 1'
#
loop_
_entity.id
_entity.type
_entity.pdbx_description
1 polymer ?
#
loop_
_entity_poly.entity_id
_entity_poly.type
_entity_poly.pdbx_seq_one_letter_code
_entity_poly.pdbx_strand_id
1 'polypeptide(L)'
;MTAERKKAVLVLIATFIIGILIGALATGMFARKYYHGRDGFRMGRNEIKDERRGRLANKIYKVVKADSATIRLMKPIVDETVAHLDQVEEQSHKNAHDQLDSLKIKLRPILNEEQMERLEKFLSFKRPNREERRERDRD
;
A
#
# COMPACT_ATOMS: atom_id res chain seq x y z
N MET A 1 15.32 46.75 24.43
CA MET A 1 15.91 45.70 23.56
C MET A 1 16.94 46.35 22.65
N THR A 2 18.18 45.86 22.64
CA THR A 2 19.26 46.36 21.77
C THR A 2 19.02 45.96 20.30
N ALA A 3 19.55 46.74 19.35
CA ALA A 3 19.38 46.49 17.92
C ALA A 3 19.86 45.10 17.50
N GLU A 4 20.89 44.57 18.17
CA GLU A 4 21.41 43.22 17.95
C GLU A 4 20.41 42.13 18.35
N ARG A 5 19.71 42.30 19.48
CA ARG A 5 18.66 41.36 19.90
C ARG A 5 17.48 41.37 18.93
N LYS A 6 17.13 42.52 18.36
CA LYS A 6 16.08 42.60 17.33
C LYS A 6 16.48 41.86 16.05
N LYS A 7 17.74 41.97 15.61
CA LYS A 7 18.26 41.23 14.44
C LYS A 7 18.27 39.72 14.68
N ALA A 8 18.71 39.27 15.86
CA ALA A 8 18.71 37.86 16.21
C ALA A 8 17.31 37.25 16.22
N VAL A 9 16.32 37.96 16.77
CA VAL A 9 14.92 37.53 16.76
C VAL A 9 14.36 37.47 15.34
N LEU A 10 14.71 38.44 14.48
CA LEU A 10 14.27 38.48 13.08
C LEU A 10 14.84 37.30 12.28
N VAL A 11 16.10 36.95 12.50
CA VAL A 11 16.74 35.78 11.87
C VAL A 11 16.10 34.47 12.35
N LEU A 12 15.81 34.35 13.64
CA LEU A 12 15.11 33.18 14.19
C LEU A 12 13.73 33.00 13.56
N ILE A 13 12.94 34.08 13.47
CA ILE A 13 11.61 34.04 12.84
C ILE A 13 11.72 33.67 11.35
N ALA A 14 12.69 34.25 10.63
CA ALA A 14 12.91 33.93 9.22
C ALA A 14 13.27 32.44 9.01
N THR A 15 14.18 31.89 9.81
CA THR A 15 14.56 30.46 9.71
C THR A 15 13.40 29.52 10.04
N PHE A 16 12.55 29.89 11.00
CA PHE A 16 11.35 29.12 11.35
C PHE A 16 10.33 29.10 10.22
N ILE A 17 10.06 30.25 9.60
CA ILE A 17 9.15 30.36 8.45
C ILE A 17 9.68 29.57 7.25
N ILE A 18 10.98 29.67 6.96
CA ILE A 18 11.63 28.90 5.89
C ILE A 18 11.52 27.39 6.15
N GLY A 19 11.74 26.95 7.39
CA GLY A 19 11.57 25.54 7.79
C GLY A 19 10.14 25.04 7.57
N ILE A 20 9.13 25.84 7.93
CA ILE A 20 7.72 25.52 7.69
C ILE A 20 7.40 25.46 6.20
N LEU A 21 7.91 26.42 5.41
CA LEU A 21 7.69 26.44 3.96
C LEU A 21 8.33 25.21 3.28
N ILE A 22 9.56 24.84 3.66
CA ILE A 22 10.22 23.63 3.15
C ILE A 22 9.45 22.38 3.58
N GLY A 23 9.01 22.30 4.83
CA GLY A 23 8.20 21.19 5.34
C GLY A 23 6.86 21.07 4.61
N ALA A 24 6.15 22.17 4.39
CA ALA A 24 4.88 22.21 3.69
C ALA A 24 5.02 21.87 2.19
N LEU A 25 6.05 22.40 1.53
CA LEU A 25 6.34 22.08 0.12
C LEU A 25 6.79 20.63 -0.06
N ALA A 26 7.59 20.09 0.85
CA ALA A 26 7.95 18.68 0.86
C ALA A 26 6.70 17.81 1.01
N THR A 27 5.85 18.11 2.01
CA THR A 27 4.59 17.37 2.23
C THR A 27 3.67 17.46 1.01
N GLY A 28 3.58 18.63 0.36
CA GLY A 28 2.81 18.83 -0.86
C GLY A 28 3.33 18.05 -2.08
N MET A 29 4.66 18.01 -2.29
CA MET A 29 5.27 17.23 -3.37
C MET A 29 5.18 15.71 -3.14
N PHE A 30 5.33 15.24 -1.89
CA PHE A 30 5.15 13.84 -1.55
C PHE A 30 3.67 13.42 -1.61
N ALA A 31 2.74 14.30 -1.20
CA ALA A 31 1.30 14.07 -1.35
C ALA A 31 0.89 14.04 -2.83
N ARG A 32 1.38 14.96 -3.67
CA ARG A 32 1.05 14.98 -5.10
C ARG A 32 1.57 13.75 -5.85
N LYS A 33 2.75 13.23 -5.48
CA LYS A 33 3.29 11.97 -6.03
C LYS A 33 2.53 10.72 -5.56
N TYR A 34 1.83 10.79 -4.42
CA TYR A 34 0.94 9.72 -3.93
C TYR A 34 -0.52 9.86 -4.39
N TYR A 35 -0.97 11.05 -4.80
CA TYR A 35 -2.37 11.33 -5.16
C TYR A 35 -2.62 11.55 -6.66
N HIS A 36 -1.64 11.94 -7.48
CA HIS A 36 -1.81 12.05 -8.96
C HIS A 36 -1.53 10.74 -9.71
N GLY A 37 -1.33 9.61 -9.04
CA GLY A 37 -1.41 8.29 -9.66
C GLY A 37 -2.85 7.77 -9.82
N ARG A 38 -3.85 8.63 -9.58
CA ARG A 38 -5.26 8.24 -9.47
C ARG A 38 -6.18 9.00 -10.40
N ASP A 39 -5.68 9.39 -11.57
CA ASP A 39 -6.53 9.80 -12.68
C ASP A 39 -6.51 8.71 -13.76
N GLY A 40 -7.60 7.95 -13.80
CA GLY A 40 -8.27 7.71 -15.08
C GLY A 40 -7.98 6.43 -15.87
N PHE A 41 -7.29 5.41 -15.34
CA PHE A 41 -7.23 4.13 -16.05
C PHE A 41 -7.85 3.01 -15.24
N ARG A 42 -8.98 2.50 -15.73
CA ARG A 42 -9.46 1.13 -15.49
C ARG A 42 -8.39 0.17 -15.97
N MET A 43 -7.31 0.06 -15.20
CA MET A 43 -6.24 -0.89 -15.46
C MET A 43 -6.72 -2.26 -15.01
N GLY A 44 -6.68 -3.21 -15.94
CA GLY A 44 -7.15 -4.57 -15.71
C GLY A 44 -6.41 -5.20 -14.53
N ARG A 45 -6.99 -6.24 -13.92
CA ARG A 45 -6.39 -7.01 -12.80
C ARG A 45 -4.90 -7.39 -13.03
N ASN A 46 -4.46 -7.47 -14.29
CA ASN A 46 -3.07 -7.75 -14.67
C ASN A 46 -2.11 -6.55 -14.49
N GLU A 47 -2.54 -5.32 -14.77
CA GLU A 47 -1.70 -4.12 -14.60
C GLU A 47 -1.49 -3.74 -13.13
N ILE A 48 -2.47 -4.01 -12.27
CA ILE A 48 -2.31 -3.83 -10.81
C ILE A 48 -1.27 -4.81 -10.25
N LYS A 49 -1.22 -6.05 -10.78
CA LYS A 49 -0.16 -7.02 -10.45
C LYS A 49 1.19 -6.49 -10.92
N ASP A 50 1.31 -6.01 -12.17
CA ASP A 50 2.57 -5.47 -12.69
C ASP A 50 3.05 -4.21 -11.93
N GLU A 51 2.15 -3.33 -11.48
CA GLU A 51 2.52 -2.21 -10.61
C GLU A 51 2.99 -2.66 -9.21
N ARG A 52 2.40 -3.72 -8.64
CA ARG A 52 2.86 -4.30 -7.37
C ARG A 52 4.22 -4.96 -7.52
N ARG A 53 4.42 -5.74 -8.59
CA ARG A 53 5.71 -6.36 -8.95
C ARG A 53 6.81 -5.31 -9.10
N GLY A 54 6.51 -4.27 -9.87
CA GLY A 54 7.39 -3.12 -10.05
C GLY A 54 7.71 -2.39 -8.74
N ARG A 55 6.78 -2.34 -7.77
CA ARG A 55 7.03 -1.72 -6.46
C ARG A 55 7.99 -2.51 -5.58
N LEU A 56 7.92 -3.84 -5.57
CA LEU A 56 8.83 -4.66 -4.77
C LEU A 56 10.24 -4.67 -5.36
N ALA A 57 10.36 -4.89 -6.68
CA ALA A 57 11.64 -4.82 -7.38
C ALA A 57 12.33 -3.45 -7.18
N ASN A 58 11.58 -2.35 -7.33
CA ASN A 58 12.10 -1.00 -7.10
C ASN A 58 12.50 -0.73 -5.64
N LYS A 59 11.83 -1.36 -4.66
CA LYS A 59 12.26 -1.27 -3.26
C LYS A 59 13.59 -1.96 -3.06
N ILE A 60 13.76 -3.16 -3.62
CA ILE A 60 15.01 -3.93 -3.52
C ILE A 60 16.17 -3.10 -4.08
N TYR A 61 16.03 -2.58 -5.30
CA TYR A 61 17.09 -1.75 -5.93
C TYR A 61 17.45 -0.51 -5.09
N LYS A 62 16.45 0.13 -4.47
CA LYS A 62 16.68 1.31 -3.60
C LYS A 62 17.38 0.96 -2.30
N VAL A 63 17.03 -0.16 -1.68
CA VAL A 63 17.62 -0.60 -0.41
C VAL A 63 19.11 -0.90 -0.59
N VAL A 64 19.46 -1.61 -1.67
CA VAL A 64 20.86 -1.93 -1.98
C VAL A 64 21.60 -0.79 -2.68
N LYS A 65 20.93 0.33 -2.97
CA LYS A 65 21.46 1.46 -3.74
C LYS A 65 22.13 1.01 -5.05
N ALA A 66 21.51 0.07 -5.76
CA ALA A 66 22.07 -0.49 -6.99
C ALA A 66 22.14 0.56 -8.09
N ASP A 67 23.27 0.58 -8.80
CA ASP A 67 23.44 1.38 -10.02
C ASP A 67 22.80 0.71 -11.24
N SER A 68 22.79 1.40 -12.38
CA SER A 68 22.12 0.92 -13.58
C SER A 68 22.72 -0.37 -14.16
N ALA A 69 24.03 -0.58 -14.00
CA ALA A 69 24.71 -1.79 -14.44
C ALA A 69 24.33 -2.98 -13.54
N THR A 70 24.34 -2.77 -12.23
CA THR A 70 23.96 -3.77 -11.23
C THR A 70 22.49 -4.13 -11.32
N ILE A 71 21.60 -3.16 -11.56
CA ILE A 71 20.17 -3.40 -11.78
C ILE A 71 19.95 -4.35 -12.97
N ARG A 72 20.70 -4.21 -14.07
CA ARG A 72 20.56 -5.11 -15.23
C ARG A 72 20.89 -6.56 -14.89
N LEU A 73 21.89 -6.78 -14.05
CA LEU A 73 22.28 -8.11 -13.59
C LEU A 73 21.27 -8.68 -12.58
N MET A 74 20.74 -7.84 -11.70
CA MET A 74 19.77 -8.24 -10.67
C MET A 74 18.37 -8.50 -11.23
N LYS A 75 17.97 -7.77 -12.28
CA LYS A 75 16.62 -7.80 -12.85
C LYS A 75 16.06 -9.21 -13.09
N PRO A 76 16.75 -10.12 -13.80
CA PRO A 76 16.18 -11.47 -14.03
C PRO A 76 15.91 -12.23 -12.72
N ILE A 77 16.82 -12.14 -11.74
CA ILE A 77 16.68 -12.82 -10.45
C ILE A 77 15.52 -12.24 -9.65
N VAL A 78 15.42 -10.91 -9.61
CA VAL A 78 14.37 -10.20 -8.89
C VAL A 78 13.01 -10.46 -9.53
N ASP A 79 12.91 -10.44 -10.86
CA ASP A 79 11.67 -10.70 -11.58
C ASP A 79 11.19 -12.14 -11.37
N GLU A 80 12.09 -13.13 -11.43
CA GLU A 80 11.78 -14.54 -11.15
C GLU A 80 11.28 -14.72 -9.71
N THR A 81 11.99 -14.13 -8.75
CA THR A 81 11.62 -14.23 -7.32
C THR A 81 10.25 -13.62 -7.06
N VAL A 82 9.95 -12.46 -7.67
CA VAL A 82 8.66 -11.80 -7.56
C VAL A 82 7.55 -12.65 -8.19
N ALA A 83 7.80 -13.26 -9.35
CA ALA A 83 6.83 -14.15 -9.99
C ALA A 83 6.53 -15.39 -9.12
N HIS A 84 7.55 -15.96 -8.49
CA HIS A 84 7.38 -17.08 -7.56
C HIS A 84 6.57 -16.67 -6.32
N LEU A 85 6.84 -15.50 -5.73
CA LEU A 85 6.06 -14.98 -4.60
C LEU A 85 4.57 -14.82 -4.95
N ASP A 86 4.26 -14.33 -6.14
CA ASP A 86 2.87 -14.21 -6.59
C ASP A 86 2.18 -15.57 -6.72
N GLN A 87 2.90 -16.61 -7.19
CA GLN A 87 2.37 -17.97 -7.26
C GLN A 87 2.09 -18.52 -5.86
N VAL A 88 3.01 -18.28 -4.91
CA VAL A 88 2.83 -18.68 -3.50
C VAL A 88 1.64 -17.97 -2.88
N GLU A 89 1.47 -16.66 -3.12
CA GLU A 89 0.33 -15.88 -2.64
C GLU A 89 -0.98 -16.44 -3.20
N GLU A 90 -1.03 -16.71 -4.51
CA GLU A 90 -2.22 -17.28 -5.15
C GLU A 90 -2.57 -18.67 -4.60
N GLN A 91 -1.58 -19.54 -4.43
CA GLN A 91 -1.80 -20.87 -3.86
C GLN A 91 -2.27 -20.78 -2.40
N SER A 92 -1.67 -19.89 -1.62
CA SER A 92 -2.04 -19.67 -0.22
C SER A 92 -3.48 -19.16 -0.11
N HIS A 93 -3.90 -18.28 -1.01
CA HIS A 93 -5.29 -17.81 -1.08
C HIS A 93 -6.28 -18.94 -1.39
N LYS A 94 -5.96 -19.80 -2.36
CA LYS A 94 -6.80 -20.97 -2.68
C LYS A 94 -6.91 -21.90 -1.48
N ASN A 95 -5.77 -22.28 -0.89
CA ASN A 95 -5.73 -23.13 0.29
C ASN A 95 -6.54 -22.53 1.46
N ALA A 96 -6.43 -21.22 1.70
CA ALA A 96 -7.20 -20.55 2.74
C ALA A 96 -8.71 -20.64 2.49
N HIS A 97 -9.17 -20.44 1.24
CA HIS A 97 -10.57 -20.60 0.88
C HIS A 97 -11.07 -22.03 1.13
N ASP A 98 -10.31 -23.04 0.69
CA ASP A 98 -10.67 -24.45 0.88
C ASP A 98 -10.79 -24.82 2.37
N GLN A 99 -9.89 -24.29 3.21
CA GLN A 99 -9.95 -24.50 4.66
C GLN A 99 -11.18 -23.84 5.29
N LEU A 100 -11.53 -22.63 4.85
CA LEU A 100 -12.72 -21.93 5.35
C LEU A 100 -14.02 -22.63 4.91
N ASP A 101 -14.06 -23.17 3.70
CA ASP A 101 -15.23 -23.94 3.25
C ASP A 101 -15.32 -25.29 3.97
N SER A 102 -14.19 -25.96 4.22
CA SER A 102 -14.15 -27.15 5.08
C SER A 102 -14.67 -26.86 6.50
N LEU A 103 -14.29 -25.71 7.07
CA LEU A 103 -14.79 -25.26 8.37
C LEU A 103 -16.32 -25.10 8.36
N LYS A 104 -16.90 -24.46 7.32
CA LYS A 104 -18.36 -24.33 7.19
C LYS A 104 -19.05 -25.68 7.16
N ILE A 105 -18.55 -26.61 6.35
CA ILE A 105 -19.12 -27.96 6.22
C ILE A 105 -19.14 -28.68 7.57
N LYS A 106 -18.03 -28.59 8.32
CA LYS A 106 -17.89 -29.23 9.65
C LYS A 106 -18.78 -28.60 10.71
N LEU A 107 -19.03 -27.29 10.64
CA LEU A 107 -19.86 -26.57 11.61
C LEU A 107 -21.36 -26.62 11.30
N ARG A 108 -21.75 -26.87 10.05
CA ARG A 108 -23.15 -26.95 9.61
C ARG A 108 -24.05 -27.87 10.46
N PRO A 109 -23.64 -29.08 10.88
CA PRO A 109 -24.51 -29.92 11.72
C PRO A 109 -24.63 -29.44 13.17
N ILE A 110 -23.79 -28.49 13.61
CA ILE A 110 -23.73 -27.98 14.99
C ILE A 110 -24.50 -26.64 15.10
N LEU A 111 -24.42 -25.82 14.05
CA LEU A 111 -24.98 -24.48 14.03
C LEU A 111 -26.41 -24.49 13.48
N ASN A 112 -27.26 -23.64 14.04
CA ASN A 112 -28.57 -23.35 13.46
C ASN A 112 -28.46 -22.34 12.29
N GLU A 113 -29.55 -22.12 11.57
CA GLU A 113 -29.56 -21.32 10.34
C GLU A 113 -29.09 -19.86 10.56
N GLU A 114 -29.55 -19.22 11.65
CA GLU A 114 -29.13 -17.86 11.99
C GLU A 114 -27.63 -17.77 12.32
N GLN A 115 -27.09 -18.78 13.00
CA GLN A 115 -25.66 -18.86 13.32
C GLN A 115 -24.83 -19.12 12.06
N MET A 116 -25.33 -19.94 11.15
CA MET A 116 -24.70 -20.19 9.84
C MET A 116 -24.66 -18.92 9.00
N GLU A 117 -25.73 -18.13 8.95
CA GLU A 117 -25.76 -16.87 8.20
C GLU A 117 -24.74 -15.86 8.76
N ARG A 118 -24.59 -15.78 10.10
CA ARG A 118 -23.57 -14.93 10.74
C ARG A 118 -22.16 -15.40 10.41
N LEU A 119 -21.91 -16.71 10.42
CA LEU A 119 -20.63 -17.30 10.05
C LEU A 119 -20.31 -17.01 8.58
N GLU A 120 -21.28 -17.14 7.69
CA GLU A 120 -21.10 -16.83 6.27
C GLU A 120 -20.76 -15.36 6.05
N LYS A 121 -21.48 -14.43 6.71
CA LYS A 121 -21.15 -13.00 6.67
C LYS A 121 -19.74 -12.72 7.18
N PHE A 122 -19.33 -13.35 8.27
CA PHE A 122 -17.98 -13.22 8.83
C PHE A 122 -16.91 -13.71 7.87
N LEU A 123 -17.12 -14.88 7.24
CA LEU A 123 -16.18 -15.47 6.29
C LEU A 123 -16.20 -14.77 4.92
N SER A 124 -17.32 -14.15 4.54
CA SER A 124 -17.48 -13.36 3.32
C SER A 124 -16.95 -11.93 3.44
N PHE A 125 -16.62 -11.47 4.66
CA PHE A 125 -15.89 -10.21 4.86
C PHE A 125 -14.47 -10.34 4.25
N LYS A 126 -14.41 -10.24 2.92
CA LYS A 126 -13.26 -9.67 2.24
C LYS A 126 -12.95 -8.38 2.98
N ARG A 127 -11.70 -8.21 3.42
CA ARG A 127 -11.21 -6.89 3.86
C ARG A 127 -11.71 -5.88 2.82
N PRO A 128 -12.51 -4.87 3.20
CA PRO A 128 -13.10 -3.96 2.24
C PRO A 128 -11.98 -3.42 1.37
N ASN A 129 -12.18 -3.51 0.06
CA ASN A 129 -11.20 -2.96 -0.85
C ASN A 129 -11.04 -1.48 -0.49
N ARG A 130 -9.83 -0.93 -0.54
CA ARG A 130 -9.53 0.43 -0.05
C ARG A 130 -10.37 1.53 -0.71
N GLU A 131 -11.07 1.17 -1.79
CA GLU A 131 -12.07 1.93 -2.55
C GLU A 131 -13.46 1.93 -1.93
N GLU A 132 -14.00 0.78 -1.51
CA GLU A 132 -15.33 0.67 -0.86
C GLU A 132 -15.38 1.43 0.47
N ARG A 133 -14.22 1.59 1.13
CA ARG A 133 -14.10 2.39 2.36
C ARG A 133 -14.18 3.89 2.08
N ARG A 134 -13.80 4.35 0.88
CA ARG A 134 -13.84 5.78 0.49
C ARG A 134 -15.22 6.20 -0.01
N GLU A 135 -16.02 5.27 -0.52
CA GLU A 135 -17.40 5.54 -0.93
C GLU A 135 -18.32 5.67 0.30
N ARG A 136 -18.12 4.85 1.34
CA ARG A 136 -18.86 4.97 2.61
C ARG A 136 -18.61 6.26 3.40
N ASP A 137 -17.47 6.92 3.18
CA ASP A 137 -17.11 8.17 3.85
C ASP A 137 -17.59 9.41 3.07
N ARG A 138 -18.30 9.23 1.93
CA ARG A 138 -18.83 10.31 1.08
C ARG A 138 -20.36 10.48 1.13
N ASP A 139 -21.06 9.56 1.79
CA ASP A 139 -22.49 9.65 2.10
C ASP A 139 -22.68 10.06 3.58
#